data_AF-A0A8X6HCH0-F1
#
_entry.id   AF-A0A8X6HCH0-F1
#
_cell.length_a   1.000
_cell.length_b   1.000
_cell.length_c   1.000
_cell.angle_alpha   90.00
_cell.angle_beta   90.00
_cell.angle_gamma   90.00
#
_symmetry.space_group_name_H-M   'P 1'
#
loop_
_entity.id
_entity.type
_entity.pdbx_description
1 polymer ?
#
loop_
_entity_poly.entity_id
_entity_poly.type
_entity_poly.pdbx_seq_one_letter_code
_entity_poly.pdbx_strand_id
1 'polypeptide(L)'
;MINLTSQEGEQMAKTIKMLPALWSGDDALGLLVNGHRFDLDSLDADPLLNRINEWDYPIFDLKEQAKDLILSQMCYKVFREVGLFEAFKIPVQEFLNYFHAVESGYREKPYHNRMHAADVLHGVYYLTSQPIPGFTNIETDSPDHKATDSSSHTSMHRPSFAAEVSYGVMGANYPALELMALYAAAAMHDYDHPGRTNAFLVATYAPQAVLYNDRSVLENHHAAAAWNLFLSRPEYNFLCHLDTAEFKRFRFLVIECILATDLKRHFEIVAEFNAKVNDDPGIDWLSEADRLLAMEMSIKLADINGPCKRHDIHVQWTHRIAEEFYEQGDEEAELGLPVSPYMDRKNPQLAKLQESFITHLVAPLCNAYGEGGLLPGVWEDDSESSEDNASSDDTETDNLKRTDGDASTTGDNNNAPSAAPGGNRSSANRKVRCLQTIHLRENYEYWCEIHKREQEEEEAKKAALLGKEKKAEEEKQGGGEAEMETIEEEGASHRHFLPKDEDC
;
A
#
# COMPACT_ATOMS: atom_id res chain seq x y z
N MET A 1 12.86 6.87 -54.88
CA MET A 1 14.04 6.02 -55.08
C MET A 1 15.17 6.53 -54.21
N ILE A 2 15.35 5.98 -53.01
CA ILE A 2 16.66 5.66 -52.44
C ILE A 2 16.41 4.41 -51.58
N ASN A 3 16.91 3.28 -52.06
CA ASN A 3 16.98 2.02 -51.33
C ASN A 3 18.04 2.17 -50.24
N LEU A 4 17.68 1.98 -48.98
CA LEU A 4 18.65 1.62 -47.94
C LEU A 4 18.57 0.11 -47.75
N THR A 5 19.69 -0.53 -48.07
CA THR A 5 19.91 -1.96 -48.15
C THR A 5 20.00 -2.61 -46.77
N SER A 6 19.47 -3.83 -46.66
CA SER A 6 19.41 -4.69 -45.46
C SER A 6 20.76 -5.18 -44.93
N GLN A 7 21.87 -4.47 -45.17
CA GLN A 7 23.23 -4.86 -44.78
C GLN A 7 23.77 -4.05 -43.58
N GLU A 8 23.23 -2.88 -43.27
CA GLU A 8 23.67 -2.09 -42.11
C GLU A 8 23.09 -2.61 -40.78
N GLY A 9 21.90 -3.24 -40.81
CA GLY A 9 21.30 -3.90 -39.64
C GLY A 9 22.00 -5.19 -39.22
N GLU A 10 22.60 -5.93 -40.15
CA GLU A 10 23.33 -7.18 -39.83
C GLU A 10 24.75 -6.92 -39.28
N GLN A 11 25.34 -5.76 -39.54
CA GLN A 11 26.69 -5.42 -39.08
C GLN A 11 26.69 -4.96 -37.62
N MET A 12 25.62 -4.30 -37.14
CA MET A 12 25.44 -3.99 -35.71
C MET A 12 25.17 -5.26 -34.89
N ALA A 13 24.38 -6.21 -35.41
CA ALA A 13 24.12 -7.49 -34.75
C ALA A 13 25.37 -8.40 -34.65
N LYS A 14 26.37 -8.21 -35.51
CA LYS A 14 27.64 -8.95 -35.45
C LYS A 14 28.71 -8.32 -34.58
N THR A 15 28.60 -7.03 -34.25
CA THR A 15 29.61 -6.34 -33.41
C THR A 15 29.40 -6.61 -31.91
N ILE A 16 28.23 -7.12 -31.51
CA ILE A 16 27.97 -7.61 -30.14
C ILE A 16 28.58 -9.01 -29.88
N LYS A 17 29.15 -9.68 -30.89
CA LYS A 17 29.66 -11.06 -30.78
C LYS A 17 31.19 -11.23 -30.69
N MET A 18 31.96 -10.20 -30.41
CA MET A 18 33.40 -10.36 -30.14
C MET A 18 33.89 -9.48 -28.99
N LEU A 19 33.63 -9.93 -27.76
CA LEU A 19 34.52 -9.69 -26.63
C LEU A 19 35.31 -10.98 -26.38
N PRO A 20 36.65 -10.91 -26.15
CA PRO A 20 37.47 -12.10 -26.07
C PRO A 20 37.19 -12.87 -24.78
N ALA A 21 37.07 -14.19 -24.95
CA ALA A 21 36.97 -15.19 -23.91
C ALA A 21 38.08 -15.00 -22.85
N LEU A 22 37.66 -14.58 -21.66
CA LEU A 22 38.47 -14.56 -20.45
C LEU A 22 37.59 -14.85 -19.23
N TRP A 23 36.83 -15.94 -19.30
CA TRP A 23 35.97 -16.39 -18.22
C TRP A 23 36.16 -17.90 -18.07
N SER A 24 36.80 -18.32 -16.99
CA SER A 24 37.13 -19.71 -16.69
C SER A 24 36.00 -20.38 -15.92
N GLY A 25 35.38 -21.39 -16.53
CA GLY A 25 34.93 -22.64 -15.88
C GLY A 25 33.77 -22.66 -14.88
N ASP A 26 33.62 -21.66 -13.99
CA ASP A 26 32.63 -21.67 -12.89
C ASP A 26 31.60 -20.52 -12.96
N ASP A 27 31.87 -19.45 -13.72
CA ASP A 27 30.98 -18.29 -13.86
C ASP A 27 29.76 -18.54 -14.77
N ALA A 28 29.73 -19.66 -15.51
CA ALA A 28 28.64 -20.01 -16.42
C ALA A 28 27.36 -20.49 -15.72
N LEU A 29 27.33 -20.48 -14.38
CA LEU A 29 26.23 -21.03 -13.59
C LEU A 29 25.51 -19.93 -12.76
N GLY A 30 25.87 -18.65 -12.82
CA GLY A 30 25.27 -17.59 -12.00
C GLY A 30 25.91 -17.36 -10.63
N LEU A 31 25.49 -16.31 -9.92
CA LEU A 31 26.06 -15.85 -8.65
C LEU A 31 25.60 -16.72 -7.47
N LEU A 32 26.53 -17.13 -6.60
CA LEU A 32 26.19 -17.89 -5.39
C LEU A 32 26.02 -16.94 -4.21
N VAL A 33 24.83 -16.94 -3.62
CA VAL A 33 24.43 -16.07 -2.52
C VAL A 33 23.82 -16.95 -1.43
N ASN A 34 24.52 -17.10 -0.30
CA ASN A 34 24.10 -17.96 0.84
C ASN A 34 23.63 -19.38 0.44
N GLY A 35 24.21 -19.96 -0.61
CA GLY A 35 23.83 -21.30 -1.12
C GLY A 35 22.73 -21.30 -2.19
N HIS A 36 22.13 -20.16 -2.49
CA HIS A 36 21.23 -19.97 -3.62
C HIS A 36 21.98 -19.46 -4.84
N ARG A 37 21.61 -19.97 -6.01
CA ARG A 37 22.25 -19.63 -7.29
C ARG A 37 21.35 -18.66 -8.05
N PHE A 38 21.85 -17.45 -8.29
CA PHE A 38 21.21 -16.40 -9.07
C PHE A 38 21.79 -16.40 -10.48
N ASP A 39 21.10 -17.03 -11.42
CA ASP A 39 21.43 -16.95 -12.84
C ASP A 39 20.84 -15.66 -13.43
N LEU A 40 21.71 -14.69 -13.71
CA LEU A 40 21.31 -13.35 -14.14
C LEU A 40 20.62 -13.36 -15.52
N ASP A 41 21.05 -14.25 -16.43
CA ASP A 41 20.45 -14.39 -17.76
C ASP A 41 19.04 -14.96 -17.63
N SER A 42 18.86 -15.93 -16.72
CA SER A 42 17.54 -16.48 -16.42
C SER A 42 16.60 -15.45 -15.80
N LEU A 43 17.09 -14.60 -14.88
CA LEU A 43 16.29 -13.53 -14.27
C LEU A 43 15.86 -12.48 -15.29
N ASP A 44 16.74 -12.15 -16.25
CA ASP A 44 16.41 -11.19 -17.32
C ASP A 44 15.40 -11.73 -18.31
N ALA A 45 15.50 -13.02 -18.63
CA ALA A 45 14.58 -13.69 -19.54
C ALA A 45 13.27 -14.13 -18.86
N ASP A 46 13.14 -13.95 -17.54
CA ASP A 46 12.00 -14.43 -16.77
C ASP A 46 10.70 -13.72 -17.20
N PRO A 47 9.71 -14.46 -17.74
CA PRO A 47 8.49 -13.86 -18.27
C PRO A 47 7.64 -13.18 -17.20
N LEU A 48 7.70 -13.64 -15.95
CA LEU A 48 6.89 -13.14 -14.86
C LEU A 48 7.51 -11.89 -14.22
N LEU A 49 8.84 -11.86 -14.04
CA LEU A 49 9.56 -10.66 -13.62
C LEU A 49 9.47 -9.55 -14.69
N ASN A 50 9.37 -9.90 -15.97
CA ASN A 50 9.21 -8.93 -17.05
C ASN A 50 7.82 -8.27 -17.14
N ARG A 51 6.85 -8.70 -16.31
CA ARG A 51 5.52 -8.06 -16.18
C ARG A 51 5.49 -6.92 -15.15
N ILE A 52 6.65 -6.46 -14.68
CA ILE A 52 6.77 -5.44 -13.63
C ILE A 52 6.13 -4.07 -13.97
N ASN A 53 5.80 -3.83 -15.24
CA ASN A 53 5.08 -2.63 -15.68
C ASN A 53 3.55 -2.77 -15.63
N GLU A 54 3.02 -3.84 -15.04
CA GLU A 54 1.58 -4.07 -14.87
C GLU A 54 1.13 -3.74 -13.44
N TRP A 55 0.10 -2.92 -13.26
CA TRP A 55 -0.38 -2.56 -11.91
C TRP A 55 -0.90 -3.78 -11.17
N ASP A 56 -1.72 -4.59 -11.84
CA ASP A 56 -2.24 -5.87 -11.33
C ASP A 56 -1.20 -6.99 -11.47
N TYR A 57 0.00 -6.73 -10.96
CA TYR A 57 1.11 -7.66 -11.01
C TYR A 57 0.74 -8.98 -10.35
N PRO A 58 0.97 -10.13 -11.01
CA PRO A 58 0.68 -11.46 -10.48
C PRO A 58 1.67 -11.89 -9.38
N ILE A 59 1.66 -11.17 -8.25
CA ILE A 59 2.64 -11.35 -7.15
C ILE A 59 2.57 -12.75 -6.53
N PHE A 60 1.38 -13.35 -6.48
CA PHE A 60 1.18 -14.70 -5.95
C PHE A 60 1.78 -15.78 -6.86
N ASP A 61 1.64 -15.62 -8.18
CA ASP A 61 2.31 -16.49 -9.16
C ASP A 61 3.84 -16.37 -9.01
N LEU A 62 4.34 -15.15 -8.78
CA LEU A 62 5.77 -14.94 -8.55
C LEU A 62 6.21 -15.61 -7.25
N LYS A 63 5.40 -15.56 -6.20
CA LYS A 63 5.71 -16.25 -4.93
C LYS A 63 5.78 -17.76 -5.13
N GLU A 64 4.90 -18.35 -5.92
CA GLU A 64 4.95 -19.78 -6.24
C GLU A 64 6.22 -20.15 -7.02
N GLN A 65 6.61 -19.31 -7.99
CA GLN A 65 7.80 -19.52 -8.81
C GLN A 65 9.12 -19.30 -8.05
N ALA A 66 9.28 -18.13 -7.42
CA ALA A 66 10.52 -17.68 -6.80
C ALA A 66 10.69 -18.19 -5.34
N LYS A 67 9.60 -18.62 -4.70
CA LYS A 67 9.59 -19.14 -3.32
C LYS A 67 10.21 -18.14 -2.33
N ASP A 68 11.38 -18.45 -1.80
CA ASP A 68 12.08 -17.66 -0.79
C ASP A 68 13.14 -16.73 -1.40
N LEU A 69 13.05 -16.50 -2.72
CA LEU A 69 13.88 -15.57 -3.49
C LEU A 69 13.04 -14.44 -4.14
N ILE A 70 11.74 -14.36 -3.83
CA ILE A 70 10.82 -13.39 -4.42
C ILE A 70 11.30 -11.93 -4.26
N LEU A 71 11.71 -11.54 -3.06
CA LEU A 71 12.09 -10.16 -2.76
C LEU A 71 13.44 -9.83 -3.39
N SER A 72 14.43 -10.71 -3.24
CA SER A 72 15.77 -10.49 -3.83
C SER A 72 15.73 -10.43 -5.36
N GLN A 73 14.89 -11.26 -6.00
CA GLN A 73 14.65 -11.19 -7.46
C GLN A 73 13.92 -9.92 -7.88
N MET A 74 12.89 -9.50 -7.13
CA MET A 74 12.18 -8.24 -7.40
C MET A 74 13.10 -7.02 -7.25
N CYS A 75 13.92 -6.97 -6.19
CA CYS A 75 14.95 -5.94 -5.99
C CYS A 75 15.89 -5.86 -7.18
N TYR A 76 16.42 -6.99 -7.63
CA TYR A 76 17.30 -7.06 -8.79
C TYR A 76 16.59 -6.54 -10.06
N LYS A 77 15.37 -6.99 -10.33
CA LYS A 77 14.62 -6.58 -11.52
C LYS A 77 14.35 -5.07 -11.52
N VAL A 78 13.88 -4.50 -10.41
CA VAL A 78 13.65 -3.05 -10.27
C VAL A 78 14.93 -2.27 -10.50
N PHE A 79 16.03 -2.64 -9.85
CA PHE A 79 17.30 -1.91 -9.95
C PHE A 79 17.90 -1.98 -11.36
N ARG A 80 17.70 -3.11 -12.05
CA ARG A 80 18.11 -3.29 -13.45
C ARG A 80 17.28 -2.47 -14.40
N GLU A 81 15.96 -2.54 -14.28
CA GLU A 81 15.03 -1.84 -15.17
C GLU A 81 15.28 -0.33 -15.11
N VAL A 82 15.40 0.22 -13.89
CA VAL A 82 15.65 1.65 -13.68
C VAL A 82 17.08 2.09 -14.04
N GLY A 83 18.02 1.15 -14.20
CA GLY A 83 19.44 1.43 -14.51
C GLY A 83 20.28 1.90 -13.33
N LEU A 84 19.90 1.50 -12.10
CA LEU A 84 20.59 1.92 -10.87
C LEU A 84 21.94 1.22 -10.68
N PHE A 85 22.11 0.02 -11.23
CA PHE A 85 23.39 -0.69 -11.18
C PHE A 85 24.49 0.11 -11.89
N GLU A 86 24.21 0.61 -13.09
CA GLU A 86 25.14 1.41 -13.87
C GLU A 86 25.34 2.79 -13.26
N ALA A 87 24.25 3.44 -12.81
CA ALA A 87 24.28 4.79 -12.27
C ALA A 87 25.20 4.92 -11.03
N PHE A 88 25.15 3.94 -10.14
CA PHE A 88 25.92 3.95 -8.88
C PHE A 88 27.05 2.92 -8.85
N LYS A 89 27.31 2.24 -9.98
CA LYS A 89 28.31 1.17 -10.10
C LYS A 89 28.10 0.07 -9.04
N ILE A 90 26.86 -0.26 -8.74
CA ILE A 90 26.51 -1.20 -7.67
C ILE A 90 27.06 -2.59 -8.02
N PRO A 91 27.89 -3.21 -7.16
CA PRO A 91 28.36 -4.55 -7.41
C PRO A 91 27.22 -5.55 -7.11
N VAL A 92 26.82 -6.30 -8.14
CA VAL A 92 25.62 -7.15 -8.14
C VAL A 92 25.68 -8.25 -7.08
N GLN A 93 26.88 -8.79 -6.79
CA GLN A 93 27.06 -9.84 -5.79
C GLN A 93 26.71 -9.34 -4.38
N GLU A 94 27.26 -8.21 -3.95
CA GLU A 94 26.99 -7.61 -2.63
C GLU A 94 25.55 -7.16 -2.52
N PHE A 95 24.96 -6.67 -3.62
CA PHE A 95 23.55 -6.32 -3.70
C PHE A 95 22.67 -7.54 -3.40
N LEU A 96 22.87 -8.64 -4.14
CA LEU A 96 22.09 -9.86 -3.93
C LEU A 96 22.36 -10.48 -2.57
N ASN A 97 23.62 -10.46 -2.09
CA ASN A 97 23.96 -10.91 -0.74
C ASN A 97 23.13 -10.19 0.33
N TYR A 98 23.04 -8.87 0.22
CA TYR A 98 22.33 -8.06 1.20
C TYR A 98 20.81 -8.25 1.09
N PHE A 99 20.22 -8.10 -0.10
CA PHE A 99 18.77 -8.20 -0.24
C PHE A 99 18.23 -9.61 0.00
N HIS A 100 19.01 -10.66 -0.28
CA HIS A 100 18.65 -12.01 0.15
C HIS A 100 18.76 -12.20 1.67
N ALA A 101 19.71 -11.54 2.33
CA ALA A 101 19.77 -11.53 3.80
C ALA A 101 18.59 -10.76 4.42
N VAL A 102 18.19 -9.63 3.82
CA VAL A 102 16.96 -8.90 4.18
C VAL A 102 15.75 -9.82 4.03
N GLU A 103 15.61 -10.47 2.88
CA GLU A 103 14.54 -11.43 2.59
C GLU A 103 14.46 -12.59 3.61
N SER A 104 15.61 -13.05 4.09
CA SER A 104 15.71 -14.11 5.10
C SER A 104 15.28 -13.65 6.49
N GLY A 105 15.34 -12.34 6.79
CA GLY A 105 14.89 -11.79 8.06
C GLY A 105 13.40 -11.46 8.10
N TYR A 106 12.70 -11.47 6.96
CA TYR A 106 11.24 -11.48 6.96
C TYR A 106 10.72 -12.81 7.49
N ARG A 107 9.92 -12.74 8.56
CA ARG A 107 9.34 -13.91 9.22
C ARG A 107 8.25 -14.55 8.37
N GLU A 108 8.00 -15.84 8.60
CA GLU A 108 6.84 -16.53 8.03
C GLU A 108 5.57 -16.06 8.73
N LYS A 109 5.00 -14.96 8.23
CA LYS A 109 3.75 -14.39 8.68
C LYS A 109 2.70 -14.35 7.57
N PRO A 110 1.40 -14.42 7.88
CA PRO A 110 0.37 -14.45 6.85
C PRO A 110 0.44 -13.24 5.88
N TYR A 111 0.65 -12.03 6.40
CA TYR A 111 0.70 -10.78 5.64
C TYR A 111 2.09 -10.14 5.63
N HIS A 112 2.62 -9.71 6.78
CA HIS A 112 3.87 -8.93 6.85
C HIS A 112 5.10 -9.84 6.67
N ASN A 113 5.34 -10.26 5.42
CA ASN A 113 6.37 -11.20 5.00
C ASN A 113 7.11 -10.69 3.73
N ARG A 114 8.07 -11.46 3.23
CA ARG A 114 8.88 -11.08 2.05
C ARG A 114 8.09 -10.85 0.76
N MET A 115 6.92 -11.48 0.61
CA MET A 115 6.03 -11.25 -0.54
C MET A 115 5.33 -9.90 -0.44
N HIS A 116 4.92 -9.48 0.76
CA HIS A 116 4.38 -8.13 0.98
C HIS A 116 5.43 -7.08 0.64
N ALA A 117 6.64 -7.21 1.15
CA ALA A 117 7.74 -6.32 0.80
C ALA A 117 8.02 -6.25 -0.71
N ALA A 118 7.90 -7.37 -1.43
CA ALA A 118 8.03 -7.41 -2.88
C ALA A 118 6.86 -6.69 -3.59
N ASP A 119 5.62 -6.82 -3.09
CA ASP A 119 4.46 -6.10 -3.62
C ASP A 119 4.57 -4.58 -3.40
N VAL A 120 5.03 -4.15 -2.22
CA VAL A 120 5.27 -2.73 -1.93
C VAL A 120 6.39 -2.17 -2.80
N LEU A 121 7.50 -2.90 -2.96
CA LEU A 121 8.58 -2.54 -3.88
C LEU A 121 8.09 -2.40 -5.32
N HIS A 122 7.30 -3.36 -5.80
CA HIS A 122 6.66 -3.27 -7.11
C HIS A 122 5.72 -2.04 -7.20
N GLY A 123 4.92 -1.79 -6.17
CA GLY A 123 4.01 -0.65 -6.10
C GLY A 123 4.73 0.69 -6.24
N VAL A 124 5.81 0.92 -5.47
CA VAL A 124 6.61 2.15 -5.60
C VAL A 124 7.30 2.26 -6.95
N TYR A 125 7.79 1.14 -7.51
CA TYR A 125 8.35 1.10 -8.86
C TYR A 125 7.29 1.52 -9.89
N TYR A 126 6.10 0.92 -9.86
CA TYR A 126 5.03 1.23 -10.81
C TYR A 126 4.61 2.71 -10.72
N LEU A 127 4.34 3.19 -9.51
CA LEU A 127 3.91 4.58 -9.27
C LEU A 127 4.96 5.60 -9.76
N THR A 128 6.25 5.25 -9.70
CA THR A 128 7.34 6.13 -10.14
C THR A 128 7.74 5.93 -11.60
N SER A 129 7.41 4.82 -12.24
CA SER A 129 7.89 4.48 -13.60
C SER A 129 6.85 4.59 -14.70
N GLN A 130 5.56 4.51 -14.37
CA GLN A 130 4.54 4.45 -15.40
C GLN A 130 4.07 5.84 -15.85
N PRO A 131 3.57 5.95 -17.10
CA PRO A 131 3.08 7.22 -17.64
C PRO A 131 1.92 7.82 -16.84
N ILE A 132 2.03 9.12 -16.56
CA ILE A 132 1.03 9.92 -15.87
C ILE A 132 0.49 10.97 -16.86
N PRO A 133 -0.82 10.96 -17.17
CA PRO A 133 -1.43 11.92 -18.09
C PRO A 133 -1.22 13.36 -17.62
N GLY A 134 -0.65 14.21 -18.48
CA GLY A 134 -0.47 15.64 -18.19
C GLY A 134 0.64 15.98 -17.18
N PHE A 135 1.38 14.98 -16.68
CA PHE A 135 2.52 15.22 -15.79
C PHE A 135 3.67 15.90 -16.53
N THR A 136 4.30 16.88 -15.90
CA THR A 136 5.42 17.62 -16.50
C THR A 136 6.74 17.08 -15.96
N ASN A 137 7.56 16.55 -16.86
CA ASN A 137 8.93 16.17 -16.51
C ASN A 137 9.81 17.41 -16.43
N ILE A 138 10.53 17.56 -15.32
CA ILE A 138 11.51 18.62 -15.10
C ILE A 138 12.88 17.95 -15.10
N GLU A 139 13.83 18.47 -15.89
CA GLU A 139 15.21 17.99 -15.87
C GLU A 139 15.85 18.30 -14.52
N THR A 140 15.89 17.30 -13.63
CA THR A 140 16.50 17.43 -12.30
C THR A 140 18.03 17.27 -12.30
N ASP A 141 18.61 16.77 -13.39
CA ASP A 141 20.05 16.51 -13.53
C ASP A 141 20.86 17.71 -14.11
N SER A 142 20.37 18.95 -13.97
CA SER A 142 21.07 20.12 -14.54
C SER A 142 22.34 20.49 -13.75
N PRO A 143 23.50 20.74 -14.41
CA PRO A 143 24.81 20.90 -13.77
C PRO A 143 25.06 22.25 -13.06
N ASP A 144 24.09 23.16 -12.98
CA ASP A 144 24.34 24.58 -12.66
C ASP A 144 24.50 24.93 -11.15
N HIS A 145 24.72 23.95 -10.28
CA HIS A 145 25.00 24.20 -8.85
C HIS A 145 26.30 23.58 -8.30
N LYS A 146 27.33 23.39 -9.13
CA LYS A 146 28.73 23.35 -8.66
C LYS A 146 29.66 24.06 -9.62
N ALA A 147 29.96 25.33 -9.33
CA ALA A 147 31.20 25.93 -9.80
C ALA A 147 32.37 25.20 -9.11
N THR A 148 33.30 24.67 -9.92
CA THR A 148 34.51 23.89 -9.56
C THR A 148 34.19 22.48 -9.04
N ASP A 149 34.56 21.37 -9.65
CA ASP A 149 35.77 21.01 -10.40
C ASP A 149 35.45 19.83 -11.37
N SER A 150 36.33 19.59 -12.33
CA SER A 150 36.17 18.64 -13.44
C SER A 150 35.99 17.16 -13.03
N SER A 151 34.80 16.60 -13.26
CA SER A 151 34.62 15.18 -13.64
C SER A 151 33.31 14.98 -14.41
N SER A 152 33.40 14.27 -15.53
CA SER A 152 32.31 13.98 -16.47
C SER A 152 31.15 13.22 -15.84
N HIS A 153 30.06 13.91 -15.50
CA HIS A 153 28.77 13.27 -15.29
C HIS A 153 28.03 13.23 -16.63
N THR A 154 28.03 12.06 -17.25
CA THR A 154 27.15 11.74 -18.37
C THR A 154 25.71 11.79 -17.89
N SER A 155 24.87 12.65 -18.49
CA SER A 155 23.41 12.58 -18.38
C SER A 155 22.97 11.14 -18.70
N MET A 156 22.46 10.43 -17.70
CA MET A 156 22.00 9.06 -17.85
C MET A 156 20.51 9.08 -18.20
N HIS A 157 20.20 8.91 -19.49
CA HIS A 157 18.84 8.56 -19.90
C HIS A 157 18.45 7.23 -19.23
N ARG A 158 17.52 7.26 -18.27
CA ARG A 158 16.94 6.07 -17.64
C ARG A 158 15.80 5.55 -18.53
N PRO A 159 15.94 4.37 -19.16
CA PRO A 159 14.99 3.88 -20.16
C PRO A 159 13.55 3.77 -19.65
N SER A 160 13.35 3.40 -18.38
CA SER A 160 12.03 3.22 -17.78
C SER A 160 11.21 4.49 -17.59
N PHE A 161 11.79 5.68 -17.78
CA PHE A 161 11.12 6.97 -17.51
C PHE A 161 10.88 7.80 -18.79
N ALA A 162 10.86 7.16 -19.96
CA ALA A 162 10.50 7.81 -21.22
C ALA A 162 8.96 7.96 -21.35
N ALA A 163 8.48 9.14 -21.74
CA ALA A 163 7.07 9.40 -22.03
C ALA A 163 6.86 10.24 -23.30
N GLU A 164 5.64 10.19 -23.84
CA GLU A 164 5.18 11.04 -24.96
C GLU A 164 4.81 12.46 -24.47
N VAL A 165 4.73 13.45 -25.36
CA VAL A 165 4.52 14.88 -24.99
C VAL A 165 3.24 15.15 -24.16
N SER A 166 2.23 14.26 -24.21
CA SER A 166 0.99 14.35 -23.42
C SER A 166 1.03 13.63 -22.07
N TYR A 167 2.16 12.99 -21.75
CA TYR A 167 2.40 12.20 -20.55
C TYR A 167 3.73 12.61 -19.92
N GLY A 168 3.86 12.37 -18.63
CA GLY A 168 5.13 12.43 -17.93
C GLY A 168 5.34 11.19 -17.07
N VAL A 169 6.49 11.11 -16.41
CA VAL A 169 6.82 10.02 -15.48
C VAL A 169 7.40 10.63 -14.22
N MET A 170 6.79 10.34 -13.07
CA MET A 170 7.18 10.95 -11.80
C MET A 170 8.65 10.64 -11.44
N GLY A 171 9.12 9.43 -11.75
CA GLY A 171 10.51 8.98 -11.58
C GLY A 171 11.55 9.87 -12.25
N ALA A 172 11.21 10.54 -13.35
CA ALA A 172 12.10 11.46 -14.04
C ALA A 172 12.35 12.75 -13.23
N ASN A 173 11.44 13.11 -12.33
CA ASN A 173 11.58 14.28 -11.45
C ASN A 173 12.31 13.96 -10.14
N TYR A 174 12.88 12.76 -10.00
CA TYR A 174 13.71 12.37 -8.87
C TYR A 174 15.17 12.14 -9.29
N PRO A 175 16.13 12.70 -8.54
CA PRO A 175 17.52 12.24 -8.58
C PRO A 175 17.59 10.72 -8.37
N ALA A 176 18.54 10.05 -9.04
CA ALA A 176 18.66 8.59 -8.98
C ALA A 176 18.83 8.07 -7.55
N LEU A 177 19.48 8.87 -6.69
CA LEU A 177 19.76 8.52 -5.30
C LEU A 177 18.46 8.44 -4.47
N GLU A 178 17.50 9.30 -4.78
CA GLU A 178 16.19 9.36 -4.10
C GLU A 178 15.32 8.16 -4.50
N LEU A 179 15.29 7.80 -5.79
CA LEU A 179 14.61 6.57 -6.24
C LEU A 179 15.26 5.31 -5.68
N MET A 180 16.59 5.24 -5.67
CA MET A 180 17.31 4.12 -5.07
C MET A 180 16.95 3.97 -3.59
N ALA A 181 16.85 5.10 -2.85
CA ALA A 181 16.46 5.10 -1.45
C ALA A 181 15.00 4.64 -1.26
N LEU A 182 14.06 5.10 -2.09
CA LEU A 182 12.66 4.68 -2.05
C LEU A 182 12.51 3.17 -2.25
N TYR A 183 13.19 2.61 -3.26
CA TYR A 183 13.12 1.18 -3.55
C TYR A 183 13.80 0.33 -2.47
N ALA A 184 14.93 0.80 -1.94
CA ALA A 184 15.57 0.16 -0.80
C ALA A 184 14.68 0.20 0.45
N ALA A 185 14.03 1.33 0.72
CA ALA A 185 13.09 1.47 1.84
C ALA A 185 11.92 0.49 1.71
N ALA A 186 11.27 0.43 0.54
CA ALA A 186 10.16 -0.49 0.29
C ALA A 186 10.55 -1.96 0.55
N ALA A 187 11.75 -2.37 0.15
CA ALA A 187 12.26 -3.73 0.39
C ALA A 187 12.59 -4.02 1.87
N MET A 188 12.71 -3.01 2.73
CA MET A 188 13.13 -3.13 4.13
C MET A 188 12.06 -2.70 5.14
N HIS A 189 10.96 -2.08 4.70
CA HIS A 189 10.07 -1.31 5.56
C HIS A 189 9.40 -2.11 6.67
N ASP A 190 9.27 -3.43 6.49
CA ASP A 190 8.67 -4.40 7.42
C ASP A 190 9.66 -5.50 7.86
N TYR A 191 10.96 -5.24 7.74
CA TYR A 191 11.99 -6.23 8.04
C TYR A 191 11.88 -6.73 9.50
N ASP A 192 11.81 -8.06 9.69
CA ASP A 192 11.64 -8.71 11.00
C ASP A 192 10.29 -8.42 11.70
N HIS A 193 9.21 -8.15 10.94
CA HIS A 193 7.87 -7.92 11.49
C HIS A 193 7.36 -9.12 12.33
N PRO A 194 6.89 -8.89 13.59
CA PRO A 194 6.49 -9.95 14.50
C PRO A 194 5.08 -10.48 14.26
N GLY A 195 4.35 -9.88 13.33
CA GLY A 195 2.94 -10.12 13.07
C GLY A 195 2.02 -9.56 14.16
N ARG A 196 2.43 -8.45 14.77
CA ARG A 196 1.73 -7.76 15.85
C ARG A 196 1.78 -6.27 15.60
N THR A 197 0.78 -5.53 16.04
CA THR A 197 0.72 -4.08 15.87
C THR A 197 1.56 -3.33 16.91
N ASN A 198 1.93 -2.09 16.58
CA ASN A 198 2.53 -1.15 17.55
C ASN A 198 1.70 -1.05 18.85
N ALA A 199 0.36 -1.00 18.73
CA ALA A 199 -0.53 -0.91 19.89
C ALA A 199 -0.41 -2.12 20.82
N PHE A 200 -0.31 -3.33 20.27
CA PHE A 200 -0.09 -4.55 21.05
C PHE A 200 1.26 -4.55 21.76
N LEU A 201 2.34 -4.18 21.06
CA LEU A 201 3.68 -4.12 21.66
C LEU A 201 3.75 -3.12 22.83
N VAL A 202 3.09 -1.97 22.69
CA VAL A 202 2.98 -0.96 23.75
C VAL A 202 2.16 -1.48 24.93
N ALA A 203 0.98 -2.07 24.66
CA ALA A 203 0.08 -2.58 25.70
C ALA A 203 0.68 -3.72 26.52
N THR A 204 1.56 -4.53 25.91
CA THR A 204 2.24 -5.66 26.55
C THR A 204 3.61 -5.31 27.13
N TYR A 205 4.05 -4.04 27.03
CA TYR A 205 5.39 -3.61 27.41
C TYR A 205 6.50 -4.45 26.77
N ALA A 206 6.31 -4.82 25.51
CA ALA A 206 7.30 -5.59 24.75
C ALA A 206 8.66 -4.86 24.80
N PRO A 207 9.79 -5.58 24.85
CA PRO A 207 11.11 -4.95 24.97
C PRO A 207 11.40 -3.91 23.88
N GLN A 208 10.89 -4.13 22.66
CA GLN A 208 11.00 -3.18 21.55
C GLN A 208 10.23 -1.88 21.82
N ALA A 209 9.02 -1.96 22.38
CA ALA A 209 8.22 -0.78 22.73
C ALA A 209 8.94 0.08 23.77
N VAL A 210 9.52 -0.55 24.80
CA VAL A 210 10.33 0.13 25.81
C VAL A 210 11.59 0.76 25.18
N LEU A 211 12.29 0.04 24.28
CA LEU A 211 13.48 0.53 23.61
C LEU A 211 13.21 1.80 22.78
N TYR A 212 12.08 1.82 22.05
CA TYR A 212 11.69 2.93 21.19
C TYR A 212 10.73 3.92 21.85
N ASN A 213 10.49 3.78 23.16
CA ASN A 213 9.64 4.66 23.96
C ASN A 213 8.25 4.89 23.34
N ASP A 214 7.62 3.81 22.88
CA ASP A 214 6.26 3.77 22.30
C ASP A 214 6.05 4.64 21.04
N ARG A 215 7.12 5.04 20.36
CA ARG A 215 7.08 5.86 19.14
C ARG A 215 7.48 5.03 17.93
N SER A 216 6.55 4.80 17.01
CA SER A 216 6.76 4.07 15.74
C SER A 216 7.65 2.84 15.96
N VAL A 217 7.22 1.98 16.89
CA VAL A 217 8.07 0.95 17.52
C VAL A 217 8.60 -0.01 16.47
N LEU A 218 7.69 -0.49 15.62
CA LEU A 218 7.97 -1.40 14.52
C LEU A 218 8.79 -0.71 13.43
N GLU A 219 8.39 0.47 12.99
CA GLU A 219 9.03 1.17 11.87
C GLU A 219 10.48 1.55 12.23
N ASN A 220 10.73 1.98 13.48
CA ASN A 220 12.09 2.17 13.99
C ASN A 220 12.88 0.85 14.04
N HIS A 221 12.25 -0.25 14.45
CA HIS A 221 12.89 -1.57 14.46
C HIS A 221 13.28 -2.02 13.06
N HIS A 222 12.36 -1.94 12.09
CA HIS A 222 12.60 -2.33 10.69
C HIS A 222 13.81 -1.59 10.12
N ALA A 223 13.80 -0.25 10.22
CA ALA A 223 14.89 0.58 9.74
C ALA A 223 16.21 0.28 10.48
N ALA A 224 16.20 0.23 11.82
CA ALA A 224 17.41 0.02 12.61
C ALA A 224 18.02 -1.37 12.37
N ALA A 225 17.18 -2.42 12.33
CA ALA A 225 17.61 -3.80 12.16
C ALA A 225 18.13 -4.07 10.74
N ALA A 226 17.47 -3.55 9.70
CA ALA A 226 17.96 -3.66 8.32
C ALA A 226 19.31 -2.94 8.14
N TRP A 227 19.45 -1.74 8.69
CA TRP A 227 20.74 -1.02 8.66
C TRP A 227 21.83 -1.71 9.48
N ASN A 228 21.49 -2.31 10.62
CA ASN A 228 22.44 -3.09 11.39
C ASN A 228 22.88 -4.35 10.61
N LEU A 229 21.96 -4.99 9.90
CA LEU A 229 22.28 -6.09 8.98
C LEU A 229 23.25 -5.61 7.89
N PHE A 230 22.97 -4.52 7.20
CA PHE A 230 23.84 -3.96 6.16
C PHE A 230 25.28 -3.74 6.65
N LEU A 231 25.43 -3.18 7.86
CA LEU A 231 26.74 -2.86 8.44
C LEU A 231 27.43 -4.07 9.09
N SER A 232 26.73 -5.21 9.23
CA SER A 232 27.25 -6.36 9.97
C SER A 232 28.39 -7.09 9.25
N ARG A 233 28.42 -7.02 7.91
CA ARG A 233 29.34 -7.80 7.07
C ARG A 233 29.75 -6.99 5.82
N PRO A 234 31.05 -6.95 5.46
CA PRO A 234 31.51 -6.17 4.30
C PRO A 234 30.92 -6.65 2.97
N GLU A 235 30.58 -7.93 2.84
CA GLU A 235 29.96 -8.54 1.65
C GLU A 235 28.50 -8.10 1.42
N TYR A 236 27.92 -7.27 2.29
CA TYR A 236 26.63 -6.62 2.08
C TYR A 236 26.77 -5.19 1.55
N ASN A 237 27.98 -4.64 1.48
CA ASN A 237 28.21 -3.25 1.14
C ASN A 237 28.10 -2.99 -0.38
N PHE A 238 26.89 -3.09 -0.92
CA PHE A 238 26.57 -2.77 -2.32
C PHE A 238 26.64 -1.25 -2.62
N LEU A 239 26.81 -0.42 -1.58
CA LEU A 239 26.93 1.04 -1.68
C LEU A 239 28.38 1.52 -1.60
N CYS A 240 29.35 0.62 -1.82
CA CYS A 240 30.78 0.89 -1.63
C CYS A 240 31.37 1.99 -2.53
N HIS A 241 30.64 2.40 -3.57
CA HIS A 241 31.04 3.46 -4.50
C HIS A 241 30.37 4.81 -4.26
N LEU A 242 29.43 4.91 -3.30
CA LEU A 242 28.90 6.21 -2.87
C LEU A 242 29.96 6.96 -2.06
N ASP A 243 30.02 8.27 -2.25
CA ASP A 243 30.80 9.11 -1.34
C ASP A 243 30.10 9.23 0.03
N THR A 244 30.79 9.86 0.99
CA THR A 244 30.27 9.98 2.37
C THR A 244 29.00 10.83 2.45
N ALA A 245 28.85 11.85 1.60
CA ALA A 245 27.66 12.71 1.59
C ALA A 245 26.48 11.97 0.97
N GLU A 246 26.69 11.30 -0.15
CA GLU A 246 25.70 10.45 -0.82
C GLU A 246 25.21 9.33 0.09
N PHE A 247 26.12 8.59 0.74
CA PHE A 247 25.75 7.52 1.67
C PHE A 247 24.92 8.06 2.85
N LYS A 248 25.29 9.21 3.42
CA LYS A 248 24.53 9.84 4.51
C LYS A 248 23.13 10.25 4.04
N ARG A 249 23.02 10.84 2.85
CA ARG A 249 21.73 11.26 2.27
C ARG A 249 20.86 10.04 1.95
N PHE A 250 21.41 9.02 1.32
CA PHE A 250 20.73 7.75 1.06
C PHE A 250 20.19 7.13 2.35
N ARG A 251 21.03 7.04 3.39
CA ARG A 251 20.61 6.50 4.70
C ARG A 251 19.46 7.30 5.30
N PHE A 252 19.55 8.63 5.27
CA PHE A 252 18.50 9.51 5.75
C PHE A 252 17.18 9.24 5.03
N LEU A 253 17.19 9.25 3.69
CA LEU A 253 15.99 9.03 2.87
C LEU A 253 15.33 7.67 3.13
N VAL A 254 16.13 6.60 3.23
CA VAL A 254 15.61 5.27 3.55
C VAL A 254 14.90 5.26 4.91
N ILE A 255 15.47 5.93 5.91
CA ILE A 255 14.87 6.01 7.26
C ILE A 255 13.55 6.79 7.22
N GLU A 256 13.51 7.95 6.57
CA GLU A 256 12.29 8.76 6.49
C GLU A 256 11.16 7.99 5.78
N CYS A 257 11.45 7.33 4.64
CA CYS A 257 10.46 6.54 3.94
C CYS A 257 9.92 5.37 4.77
N ILE A 258 10.77 4.65 5.51
CA ILE A 258 10.30 3.57 6.41
C ILE A 258 9.48 4.14 7.56
N LEU A 259 9.91 5.23 8.20
CA LEU A 259 9.15 5.82 9.31
C LEU A 259 7.82 6.45 8.87
N ALA A 260 7.67 6.77 7.58
CA ALA A 260 6.42 7.27 7.01
C ALA A 260 5.34 6.19 6.88
N THR A 261 5.68 4.88 6.94
CA THR A 261 4.68 3.80 6.87
C THR A 261 3.88 3.64 8.16
N ASP A 262 4.33 4.23 9.29
CA ASP A 262 3.55 4.26 10.54
C ASP A 262 2.18 4.92 10.29
N LEU A 263 1.11 4.12 10.39
CA LEU A 263 -0.26 4.59 10.19
C LEU A 263 -0.68 5.66 11.21
N LYS A 264 0.00 5.79 12.36
CA LYS A 264 -0.22 6.89 13.31
C LYS A 264 0.16 8.26 12.72
N ARG A 265 1.10 8.30 11.78
CA ARG A 265 1.51 9.52 11.05
C ARG A 265 0.70 9.74 9.77
N HIS A 266 -0.21 8.84 9.42
CA HIS A 266 -0.93 8.87 8.14
C HIS A 266 -1.62 10.20 7.87
N PHE A 267 -2.45 10.67 8.80
CA PHE A 267 -3.22 11.91 8.60
C PHE A 267 -2.35 13.16 8.60
N GLU A 268 -1.22 13.15 9.30
CA GLU A 268 -0.24 14.25 9.29
C GLU A 268 0.36 14.41 7.89
N ILE A 269 0.90 13.33 7.34
CA ILE A 269 1.56 13.32 6.03
C ILE A 269 0.56 13.65 4.90
N VAL A 270 -0.63 13.04 4.93
CA VAL A 270 -1.69 13.32 3.92
C VAL A 270 -2.15 14.78 4.00
N ALA A 271 -2.26 15.36 5.21
CA ALA A 271 -2.63 16.76 5.36
C ALA A 271 -1.53 17.71 4.85
N GLU A 272 -0.27 17.41 5.13
CA GLU A 272 0.88 18.16 4.61
C GLU A 272 0.94 18.12 3.08
N PHE A 273 0.76 16.94 2.49
CA PHE A 273 0.70 16.77 1.04
C PHE A 273 -0.45 17.54 0.40
N ASN A 274 -1.67 17.44 0.98
CA ASN A 274 -2.82 18.19 0.48
C ASN A 274 -2.60 19.71 0.58
N ALA A 275 -1.97 20.20 1.64
CA ALA A 275 -1.64 21.61 1.75
C ALA A 275 -0.70 22.03 0.61
N LYS A 276 0.28 21.19 0.27
CA LYS A 276 1.22 21.47 -0.82
C LYS A 276 0.59 21.43 -2.20
N VAL A 277 -0.23 20.42 -2.50
CA VAL A 277 -0.90 20.25 -3.80
C VAL A 277 -1.93 21.35 -4.07
N ASN A 278 -2.60 21.86 -3.03
CA ASN A 278 -3.61 22.91 -3.17
C ASN A 278 -3.04 24.33 -3.28
N ASP A 279 -1.75 24.52 -3.00
CA ASP A 279 -1.03 25.78 -3.23
C ASP A 279 -0.48 25.84 -4.67
N ASP A 280 -0.34 27.04 -5.25
CA ASP A 280 0.32 27.25 -6.56
C ASP A 280 1.84 27.40 -6.35
N PRO A 281 2.72 26.60 -7.01
CA PRO A 281 2.51 25.75 -8.20
C PRO A 281 2.28 24.25 -7.92
N GLY A 282 1.92 23.86 -6.70
CA GLY A 282 1.79 22.48 -6.25
C GLY A 282 3.12 21.93 -5.71
N ILE A 283 3.44 20.68 -6.05
CA ILE A 283 4.73 20.05 -5.70
C ILE A 283 5.86 20.74 -6.46
N ASP A 284 6.81 21.33 -5.73
CA ASP A 284 8.04 21.87 -6.30
C ASP A 284 9.09 20.75 -6.40
N TRP A 285 9.23 20.16 -7.59
CA TRP A 285 10.21 19.09 -7.84
C TRP A 285 11.68 19.52 -7.71
N LEU A 286 11.98 20.82 -7.56
CA LEU A 286 13.32 21.29 -7.22
C LEU A 286 13.57 21.30 -5.70
N SER A 287 12.51 21.34 -4.88
CA SER A 287 12.57 21.26 -3.41
C SER A 287 12.81 19.83 -2.94
N GLU A 288 13.89 19.63 -2.16
CA GLU A 288 14.18 18.32 -1.56
C GLU A 288 13.10 17.85 -0.57
N ALA A 289 12.43 18.80 0.10
CA ALA A 289 11.38 18.50 1.07
C ALA A 289 10.10 18.03 0.36
N ASP A 290 9.72 18.71 -0.72
CA ASP A 290 8.56 18.34 -1.52
C ASP A 290 8.73 16.98 -2.21
N ARG A 291 9.94 16.71 -2.74
CA ARG A 291 10.27 15.39 -3.29
C ARG A 291 10.22 14.30 -2.22
N LEU A 292 10.74 14.55 -1.02
CA LEU A 292 10.64 13.60 0.09
C LEU A 292 9.17 13.33 0.46
N LEU A 293 8.34 14.36 0.57
CA LEU A 293 6.91 14.21 0.86
C LEU A 293 6.20 13.39 -0.23
N ALA A 294 6.54 13.60 -1.51
CA ALA A 294 6.02 12.78 -2.60
C ALA A 294 6.50 11.31 -2.52
N MET A 295 7.76 11.06 -2.13
CA MET A 295 8.27 9.71 -1.86
C MET A 295 7.53 9.02 -0.71
N GLU A 296 7.28 9.74 0.39
CA GLU A 296 6.50 9.25 1.53
C GLU A 296 5.07 8.89 1.09
N MET A 297 4.42 9.74 0.30
CA MET A 297 3.10 9.42 -0.25
C MET A 297 3.11 8.19 -1.17
N SER A 298 4.14 8.02 -2.00
CA SER A 298 4.28 6.85 -2.88
C SER A 298 4.44 5.55 -2.08
N ILE A 299 5.33 5.50 -1.09
CA ILE A 299 5.51 4.28 -0.28
C ILE A 299 4.27 3.99 0.57
N LYS A 300 3.60 5.02 1.12
CA LYS A 300 2.35 4.83 1.87
C LYS A 300 1.26 4.22 0.99
N LEU A 301 1.09 4.72 -0.25
CA LEU A 301 0.07 4.18 -1.15
C LEU A 301 0.43 2.76 -1.59
N ALA A 302 1.72 2.48 -1.83
CA ALA A 302 2.21 1.15 -2.17
C ALA A 302 2.06 0.16 -1.00
N ASP A 303 2.24 0.59 0.23
CA ASP A 303 2.13 -0.25 1.43
C ASP A 303 0.70 -0.74 1.66
N ILE A 304 -0.30 0.14 1.52
CA ILE A 304 -1.72 -0.22 1.67
C ILE A 304 -2.46 -0.37 0.34
N ASN A 305 -1.74 -0.81 -0.71
CA ASN A 305 -2.24 -0.85 -2.08
C ASN A 305 -3.32 -1.92 -2.35
N GLY A 306 -3.53 -2.87 -1.43
CA GLY A 306 -4.41 -4.03 -1.60
C GLY A 306 -5.79 -3.69 -2.19
N PRO A 307 -6.57 -2.77 -1.59
CA PRO A 307 -7.87 -2.37 -2.12
C PRO A 307 -7.82 -1.64 -3.48
N CYS A 308 -6.66 -1.13 -3.88
CA CYS A 308 -6.44 -0.50 -5.19
C CYS A 308 -6.02 -1.52 -6.27
N LYS A 309 -5.89 -2.81 -5.95
CA LYS A 309 -5.58 -3.88 -6.93
C LYS A 309 -6.85 -4.58 -7.40
N ARG A 310 -6.77 -5.29 -8.53
CA ARG A 310 -7.85 -6.15 -9.02
C ARG A 310 -8.40 -7.06 -7.91
N HIS A 311 -9.70 -7.30 -7.94
CA HIS A 311 -10.45 -7.94 -6.86
C HIS A 311 -9.85 -9.27 -6.35
N ASP A 312 -9.37 -10.13 -7.24
CA ASP A 312 -8.72 -11.41 -6.89
C ASP A 312 -7.43 -11.24 -6.09
N ILE A 313 -6.66 -10.19 -6.37
CA ILE A 313 -5.44 -9.84 -5.64
C ILE A 313 -5.82 -9.23 -4.28
N HIS A 314 -6.77 -8.29 -4.28
CA HIS A 314 -7.27 -7.62 -3.07
C HIS A 314 -7.76 -8.64 -2.02
N VAL A 315 -8.63 -9.56 -2.42
CA VAL A 315 -9.22 -10.54 -1.49
C VAL A 315 -8.17 -11.47 -0.92
N GLN A 316 -7.15 -11.86 -1.69
CA GLN A 316 -6.05 -12.67 -1.17
C GLN A 316 -5.23 -11.94 -0.10
N TRP A 317 -4.90 -10.66 -0.32
CA TRP A 317 -4.23 -9.84 0.70
C TRP A 317 -5.12 -9.60 1.92
N THR A 318 -6.42 -9.37 1.70
CA THR A 318 -7.42 -9.18 2.76
C THR A 318 -7.50 -10.38 3.71
N HIS A 319 -7.55 -11.60 3.17
CA HIS A 319 -7.59 -12.80 4.02
C HIS A 319 -6.29 -13.01 4.80
N ARG A 320 -5.15 -12.65 4.22
CA ARG A 320 -3.84 -12.74 4.88
C ARG A 320 -3.74 -11.78 6.07
N ILE A 321 -4.12 -10.51 5.90
CA ILE A 321 -4.09 -9.55 7.01
C ILE A 321 -5.11 -9.93 8.09
N ALA A 322 -6.27 -10.44 7.71
CA ALA A 322 -7.27 -10.93 8.66
C ALA A 322 -6.73 -12.11 9.50
N GLU A 323 -6.07 -13.09 8.88
CA GLU A 323 -5.48 -14.21 9.63
C GLU A 323 -4.41 -13.73 10.61
N GLU A 324 -3.57 -12.76 10.21
CA GLU A 324 -2.55 -12.22 11.11
C GLU A 324 -3.14 -11.42 12.27
N PHE A 325 -4.21 -10.66 12.03
CA PHE A 325 -5.00 -10.04 13.08
C PHE A 325 -5.61 -11.07 14.03
N TYR A 326 -6.13 -12.17 13.50
CA TYR A 326 -6.65 -13.25 14.32
C TYR A 326 -5.57 -13.94 15.16
N GLU A 327 -4.36 -14.14 14.62
CA GLU A 327 -3.22 -14.62 15.42
C GLU A 327 -2.90 -13.68 16.59
N GLN A 328 -3.04 -12.36 16.41
CA GLN A 328 -2.87 -11.40 17.50
C GLN A 328 -4.02 -11.49 18.50
N GLY A 329 -5.27 -11.53 18.04
CA GLY A 329 -6.43 -11.60 18.92
C GLY A 329 -6.46 -12.87 19.78
N ASP A 330 -5.98 -13.99 19.25
CA ASP A 330 -5.79 -15.22 20.02
C ASP A 330 -4.78 -15.00 21.16
N GLU A 331 -3.63 -14.38 20.88
CA GLU A 331 -2.62 -14.08 21.89
C GLU A 331 -3.11 -13.06 22.94
N GLU A 332 -3.85 -12.04 22.52
CA GLU A 332 -4.50 -11.09 23.44
C GLU A 332 -5.44 -11.83 24.40
N ALA A 333 -6.27 -12.75 23.89
CA ALA A 333 -7.17 -13.56 24.72
C ALA A 333 -6.40 -14.48 25.68
N GLU A 334 -5.31 -15.12 25.23
CA GLU A 334 -4.44 -15.95 26.07
C GLU A 334 -3.78 -15.17 27.20
N LEU A 335 -3.39 -13.92 26.94
CA LEU A 335 -2.83 -12.99 27.93
C LEU A 335 -3.90 -12.38 28.86
N GLY A 336 -5.18 -12.65 28.63
CA GLY A 336 -6.29 -12.06 29.39
C GLY A 336 -6.51 -10.58 29.07
N LEU A 337 -6.03 -10.10 27.92
CA LEU A 337 -6.28 -8.76 27.40
C LEU A 337 -7.62 -8.72 26.65
N PRO A 338 -8.28 -7.55 26.57
CA PRO A 338 -9.38 -7.36 25.64
C PRO A 338 -8.88 -7.57 24.20
N VAL A 339 -9.58 -8.43 23.45
CA VAL A 339 -9.27 -8.65 22.03
C VAL A 339 -9.52 -7.37 21.25
N SER A 340 -8.53 -6.96 20.46
CA SER A 340 -8.55 -5.77 19.64
C SER A 340 -9.69 -5.80 18.62
N PRO A 341 -10.26 -4.64 18.23
CA PRO A 341 -11.30 -4.57 17.21
C PRO A 341 -10.91 -5.32 15.94
N TYR A 342 -11.86 -6.09 15.38
CA TYR A 342 -11.69 -6.91 14.17
C TYR A 342 -10.71 -8.10 14.30
N MET A 343 -10.11 -8.33 15.47
CA MET A 343 -9.12 -9.38 15.68
C MET A 343 -9.68 -10.66 16.33
N ASP A 344 -10.98 -10.71 16.62
CA ASP A 344 -11.63 -11.92 17.16
C ASP A 344 -12.14 -12.83 16.04
N ARG A 345 -11.43 -13.94 15.77
CA ARG A 345 -11.87 -14.94 14.78
C ARG A 345 -13.17 -15.65 15.14
N LYS A 346 -13.63 -15.59 16.39
CA LYS A 346 -14.94 -16.14 16.81
C LYS A 346 -16.10 -15.21 16.50
N ASN A 347 -15.81 -13.93 16.25
CA ASN A 347 -16.78 -12.92 15.86
C ASN A 347 -16.22 -12.03 14.73
N PRO A 348 -15.95 -12.61 13.54
CA PRO A 348 -15.31 -11.90 12.44
C PRO A 348 -16.20 -10.79 11.89
N GLN A 349 -15.59 -9.65 11.57
CA GLN A 349 -16.25 -8.47 11.00
C GLN A 349 -15.45 -7.98 9.78
N LEU A 350 -15.13 -8.90 8.87
CA LEU A 350 -14.19 -8.64 7.77
C LEU A 350 -14.71 -7.58 6.80
N ALA A 351 -15.99 -7.61 6.43
CA ALA A 351 -16.56 -6.63 5.51
C ALA A 351 -16.55 -5.22 6.11
N LYS A 352 -16.96 -5.10 7.38
CA LYS A 352 -16.90 -3.84 8.12
C LYS A 352 -15.47 -3.32 8.29
N LEU A 353 -14.50 -4.20 8.53
CA LEU A 353 -13.07 -3.83 8.58
C LEU A 353 -12.64 -3.21 7.25
N GLN A 354 -12.93 -3.89 6.13
CA GLN A 354 -12.50 -3.43 4.81
C GLN A 354 -13.21 -2.15 4.37
N GLU A 355 -14.52 -2.05 4.57
CA GLU A 355 -15.27 -0.80 4.31
C GLU A 355 -14.67 0.38 5.09
N SER A 356 -14.42 0.20 6.39
CA SER A 356 -13.87 1.25 7.24
C SER A 356 -12.43 1.61 6.85
N PHE A 357 -11.58 0.61 6.58
CA PHE A 357 -10.19 0.79 6.15
C PHE A 357 -10.10 1.54 4.83
N ILE A 358 -10.92 1.18 3.85
CA ILE A 358 -10.97 1.87 2.55
C ILE A 358 -11.45 3.31 2.76
N THR A 359 -12.54 3.51 3.49
CA THR A 359 -13.16 4.84 3.67
C THR A 359 -12.24 5.83 4.37
N HIS A 360 -11.51 5.38 5.39
CA HIS A 360 -10.79 6.30 6.29
C HIS A 360 -9.28 6.36 6.06
N LEU A 361 -8.69 5.40 5.34
CA LEU A 361 -7.24 5.37 5.10
C LEU A 361 -6.91 5.32 3.60
N VAL A 362 -7.37 4.30 2.87
CA VAL A 362 -6.91 4.08 1.50
C VAL A 362 -7.49 5.11 0.53
N ALA A 363 -8.80 5.39 0.60
CA ALA A 363 -9.45 6.32 -0.32
C ALA A 363 -8.96 7.77 -0.14
N PRO A 364 -8.85 8.33 1.07
CA PRO A 364 -8.28 9.68 1.25
C PRO A 364 -6.86 9.79 0.72
N LEU A 365 -6.03 8.77 0.91
CA LEU A 365 -4.66 8.72 0.41
C LEU A 365 -4.60 8.67 -1.12
N CYS A 366 -5.36 7.75 -1.73
CA CYS A 366 -5.40 7.58 -3.18
C CYS A 366 -5.98 8.83 -3.88
N ASN A 367 -7.02 9.43 -3.29
CA ASN A 367 -7.62 10.66 -3.81
C ASN A 367 -6.64 11.83 -3.73
N ALA A 368 -5.98 12.03 -2.58
CA ALA A 368 -4.94 13.06 -2.46
C ALA A 368 -3.85 12.88 -3.54
N TYR A 369 -3.34 11.65 -3.69
CA TYR A 369 -2.31 11.33 -4.69
C TYR A 369 -2.79 11.56 -6.14
N GLY A 370 -4.07 11.27 -6.42
CA GLY A 370 -4.71 11.52 -7.71
C GLY A 370 -4.95 13.01 -8.00
N GLU A 371 -5.42 13.77 -7.00
CA GLU A 371 -5.59 15.23 -7.06
C GLU A 371 -4.25 15.95 -7.25
N GLY A 372 -3.17 15.40 -6.69
CA GLY A 372 -1.80 15.82 -6.96
C GLY A 372 -1.32 15.55 -8.39
N GLY A 373 -2.14 14.89 -9.22
CA GLY A 373 -1.78 14.53 -10.59
C GLY A 373 -0.63 13.53 -10.66
N LEU A 374 -0.52 12.63 -9.67
CA LEU A 374 0.61 11.69 -9.54
C LEU A 374 0.25 10.24 -9.89
N LEU A 375 -1.04 9.93 -10.12
CA LEU A 375 -1.47 8.57 -10.46
C LEU A 375 -1.18 8.24 -11.93
N PRO A 376 -0.45 7.13 -12.23
CA PRO A 376 -0.34 6.64 -13.58
C PRO A 376 -1.70 6.27 -14.17
N GLY A 377 -1.87 6.49 -15.47
CA GLY A 377 -3.15 6.28 -16.14
C GLY A 377 -3.08 6.57 -17.63
N VAL A 378 -4.23 6.53 -18.28
CA VAL A 378 -4.38 6.85 -19.71
C VAL A 378 -5.50 7.85 -19.92
N TRP A 379 -5.34 8.73 -20.91
CA TRP A 379 -6.46 9.55 -21.39
C TRP A 379 -7.55 8.65 -21.96
N GLU A 380 -8.80 8.88 -21.57
CA GLU A 380 -9.93 8.32 -22.29
C GLU A 380 -10.11 9.12 -23.59
N ASP A 381 -10.20 8.42 -24.72
CA ASP A 381 -10.54 9.04 -25.99
C ASP A 381 -12.07 9.15 -26.10
N ASP A 382 -12.57 10.33 -26.44
CA ASP A 382 -14.02 10.63 -26.62
C ASP A 382 -14.68 9.83 -27.77
N SER A 383 -13.98 8.90 -28.42
CA SER A 383 -14.44 8.20 -29.64
C SER A 383 -15.18 6.88 -29.41
N GLU A 384 -15.33 6.40 -28.17
CA GLU A 384 -16.12 5.19 -27.87
C GLU A 384 -17.46 5.46 -27.17
N SER A 385 -17.88 6.72 -27.01
CA SER A 385 -19.18 7.05 -26.37
C SER A 385 -20.27 7.54 -27.33
N SER A 386 -20.13 7.32 -28.64
CA SER A 386 -21.20 7.58 -29.61
C SER A 386 -21.80 6.28 -30.12
N GLU A 387 -22.75 5.77 -29.34
CA GLU A 387 -23.92 4.93 -29.68
C GLU A 387 -24.17 3.95 -28.52
N ASP A 388 -25.36 4.08 -27.93
CA ASP A 388 -25.93 3.28 -26.84
C ASP A 388 -25.62 3.69 -25.39
N ASN A 389 -26.10 4.87 -25.00
CA ASN A 389 -27.16 4.96 -23.97
C ASN A 389 -27.69 6.38 -23.85
N ALA A 390 -28.94 6.56 -24.28
CA ALA A 390 -29.72 7.73 -23.93
C ALA A 390 -30.09 7.68 -22.43
N SER A 391 -29.94 8.83 -21.78
CA SER A 391 -30.35 9.20 -20.42
C SER A 391 -29.54 8.66 -19.23
N SER A 392 -28.59 9.47 -18.78
CA SER A 392 -28.50 9.92 -17.38
C SER A 392 -27.56 11.11 -17.30
N ASP A 393 -28.12 12.28 -17.04
CA ASP A 393 -27.41 13.47 -16.61
C ASP A 393 -27.00 13.23 -15.16
N ASP A 394 -25.75 12.84 -14.92
CA ASP A 394 -25.16 12.75 -13.58
C ASP A 394 -23.72 13.29 -13.63
N THR A 395 -23.60 14.61 -13.54
CA THR A 395 -22.41 15.24 -12.99
C THR A 395 -22.45 15.12 -11.47
N GLU A 396 -21.91 14.04 -10.91
CA GLU A 396 -21.47 14.03 -9.51
C GLU A 396 -20.00 13.65 -9.45
N THR A 397 -19.17 14.66 -9.21
CA THR A 397 -17.94 14.51 -8.43
C THR A 397 -18.33 13.88 -7.09
N ASP A 398 -17.98 12.60 -6.93
CA ASP A 398 -18.35 11.77 -5.78
C ASP A 398 -17.55 12.20 -4.53
N ASN A 399 -17.99 13.30 -3.93
CA ASN A 399 -17.61 13.69 -2.59
C ASN A 399 -18.35 12.77 -1.61
N LEU A 400 -17.66 11.74 -1.11
CA LEU A 400 -18.10 10.96 0.04
C LEU A 400 -18.44 11.91 1.21
N LYS A 401 -19.74 12.01 1.50
CA LYS A 401 -20.37 12.98 2.41
C LYS A 401 -19.74 12.99 3.82
N ARG A 402 -19.28 14.16 4.24
CA ARG A 402 -19.22 14.56 5.66
C ARG A 402 -20.61 14.96 6.13
N THR A 403 -21.09 14.36 7.21
CA THR A 403 -22.33 14.75 7.89
C THR A 403 -22.07 15.81 8.95
N ASP A 404 -23.11 16.63 9.16
CA ASP A 404 -23.37 17.58 10.24
C ASP A 404 -22.63 18.94 10.15
N GLY A 405 -23.26 20.10 10.32
CA GLY A 405 -24.61 20.46 10.74
C GLY A 405 -24.63 21.93 11.17
N ASP A 406 -25.29 22.75 10.36
CA ASP A 406 -26.03 23.99 10.67
C ASP A 406 -25.36 25.37 10.91
N ALA A 407 -26.02 26.33 10.23
CA ALA A 407 -26.32 27.73 10.53
C ALA A 407 -25.29 28.89 10.39
N SER A 408 -25.45 29.62 9.26
CA SER A 408 -25.56 31.10 9.11
C SER A 408 -24.28 31.94 9.33
N THR A 409 -23.93 33.01 8.59
CA THR A 409 -24.68 33.99 7.78
C THR A 409 -23.68 34.87 7.00
N THR A 410 -24.02 35.23 5.76
CA THR A 410 -23.76 36.51 5.03
C THR A 410 -22.34 37.11 4.92
N GLY A 411 -21.94 37.44 3.69
CA GLY A 411 -21.01 38.54 3.44
C GLY A 411 -20.38 38.56 2.04
N ASP A 412 -20.98 39.31 1.13
CA ASP A 412 -20.42 39.76 -0.16
C ASP A 412 -18.93 40.11 -0.09
N ASN A 413 -18.17 39.78 -1.14
CA ASN A 413 -17.44 40.81 -1.88
C ASN A 413 -16.87 40.31 -3.21
N ASN A 414 -17.38 40.93 -4.27
CA ASN A 414 -16.80 41.00 -5.60
C ASN A 414 -15.37 41.56 -5.55
N ASN A 415 -14.44 40.92 -6.24
CA ASN A 415 -13.36 41.61 -6.97
C ASN A 415 -12.71 40.67 -7.99
N ALA A 416 -13.13 40.81 -9.25
CA ALA A 416 -12.38 40.35 -10.40
C ALA A 416 -11.30 41.38 -10.75
N PRO A 417 -10.14 40.93 -11.27
CA PRO A 417 -9.46 41.69 -12.30
C PRO A 417 -9.16 40.87 -13.55
N SER A 418 -9.69 41.39 -14.66
CA SER A 418 -9.11 41.50 -16.00
C SER A 418 -8.28 40.33 -16.58
N ALA A 419 -8.89 39.71 -17.59
CA ALA A 419 -8.27 38.81 -18.56
C ALA A 419 -7.13 39.46 -19.35
N ALA A 420 -6.07 38.68 -19.58
CA ALA A 420 -5.12 38.87 -20.69
C ALA A 420 -5.27 37.72 -21.71
N PRO A 421 -5.08 37.96 -23.02
CA PRO A 421 -5.46 37.03 -24.07
C PRO A 421 -4.28 36.18 -24.58
N GLY A 422 -4.54 34.91 -24.90
CA GLY A 422 -3.67 34.11 -25.75
C GLY A 422 -3.00 32.93 -25.06
N GLY A 423 -3.73 31.84 -24.91
CA GLY A 423 -3.20 30.51 -24.58
C GLY A 423 -4.31 29.50 -24.83
N ASN A 424 -4.06 28.49 -25.68
CA ASN A 424 -5.03 27.47 -26.09
C ASN A 424 -5.67 26.79 -24.86
N ARG A 425 -6.88 27.20 -24.50
CA ARG A 425 -7.76 26.50 -23.55
C ARG A 425 -8.52 25.37 -24.26
N SER A 426 -7.82 24.32 -24.71
CA SER A 426 -8.48 23.17 -25.35
C SER A 426 -8.19 21.81 -24.72
N SER A 427 -7.58 21.74 -23.54
CA SER A 427 -7.31 20.45 -22.86
C SER A 427 -8.18 20.19 -21.62
N ALA A 428 -9.08 21.11 -21.27
CA ALA A 428 -9.67 21.18 -19.92
C ALA A 428 -10.80 20.16 -19.64
N ASN A 429 -10.90 19.03 -20.34
CA ASN A 429 -11.99 18.05 -20.10
C ASN A 429 -11.72 16.61 -20.57
N ARG A 430 -10.46 16.19 -20.77
CA ARG A 430 -10.20 14.77 -21.07
C ARG A 430 -10.24 13.98 -19.76
N LYS A 431 -11.08 12.94 -19.71
CA LYS A 431 -11.14 12.02 -18.56
C LYS A 431 -9.87 11.17 -18.51
N VAL A 432 -9.42 10.84 -17.31
CA VAL A 432 -8.29 9.95 -17.07
C VAL A 432 -8.83 8.62 -16.54
N ARG A 433 -8.47 7.54 -17.22
CA ARG A 433 -8.68 6.17 -16.74
C ARG A 433 -7.48 5.75 -15.92
N CYS A 434 -7.70 5.47 -14.64
CA CYS A 434 -6.70 5.03 -13.67
C CYS A 434 -7.15 3.71 -13.04
N LEU A 435 -6.32 2.65 -13.12
CA LEU A 435 -6.70 1.34 -12.60
C LEU A 435 -6.86 1.36 -11.07
N GLN A 436 -5.99 2.10 -10.38
CA GLN A 436 -5.97 2.24 -8.93
C GLN A 436 -7.30 2.75 -8.39
N THR A 437 -7.89 3.78 -9.02
CA THR A 437 -9.16 4.37 -8.59
C THR A 437 -10.35 3.51 -9.00
N ILE A 438 -10.28 2.86 -10.17
CA ILE A 438 -11.32 1.90 -10.61
C ILE A 438 -11.43 0.75 -9.62
N HIS A 439 -10.31 0.08 -9.33
CA HIS A 439 -10.26 -1.06 -8.41
C HIS A 439 -10.66 -0.68 -6.99
N LEU A 440 -10.21 0.49 -6.52
CA LEU A 440 -10.61 1.02 -5.21
C LEU A 440 -12.13 1.14 -5.07
N ARG A 441 -12.79 1.70 -6.09
CA ARG A 441 -14.25 1.82 -6.11
C ARG A 441 -14.93 0.45 -6.16
N GLU A 442 -14.51 -0.43 -7.06
CA GLU A 442 -15.10 -1.76 -7.21
C GLU A 442 -14.97 -2.60 -5.93
N ASN A 443 -13.80 -2.56 -5.29
CA ASN A 443 -13.56 -3.26 -4.03
C ASN A 443 -14.33 -2.64 -2.86
N TYR A 444 -14.47 -1.32 -2.82
CA TYR A 444 -15.30 -0.65 -1.82
C TYR A 444 -16.78 -1.07 -1.94
N GLU A 445 -17.32 -1.04 -3.15
CA GLU A 445 -18.70 -1.44 -3.44
C GLU A 445 -18.96 -2.91 -3.03
N TYR A 446 -18.00 -3.79 -3.34
CA TYR A 446 -18.05 -5.21 -2.93
C TYR A 446 -18.18 -5.36 -1.41
N TRP A 447 -17.36 -4.67 -0.63
CA TRP A 447 -17.40 -4.79 0.84
C TRP A 447 -18.62 -4.13 1.46
N CYS A 448 -19.08 -2.99 0.92
CA CYS A 448 -20.34 -2.37 1.31
C CYS A 448 -21.52 -3.34 1.12
N GLU A 449 -21.56 -4.06 -0.01
CA GLU A 449 -22.63 -5.00 -0.28
C GLU A 449 -22.60 -6.20 0.68
N ILE A 450 -21.41 -6.74 0.98
CA ILE A 450 -21.28 -7.83 1.96
C ILE A 450 -21.67 -7.36 3.36
N HIS A 451 -21.17 -6.20 3.80
CA HIS A 451 -21.45 -5.67 5.14
C HIS A 451 -22.96 -5.41 5.32
N LYS A 452 -23.63 -4.88 4.30
CA LYS A 452 -25.09 -4.70 4.32
C LYS A 452 -25.82 -6.04 4.49
N ARG A 453 -25.42 -7.09 3.75
CA ARG A 453 -26.02 -8.43 3.89
C ARG A 453 -25.78 -9.02 5.28
N GLU A 454 -24.58 -8.87 5.83
CA GLU A 454 -24.24 -9.32 7.20
C GLU A 454 -25.12 -8.63 8.26
N GLN A 455 -25.35 -7.32 8.13
CA GLN A 455 -26.24 -6.55 9.01
C GLN A 455 -27.70 -7.04 8.94
N GLU A 456 -28.22 -7.21 7.73
CA GLU A 456 -29.58 -7.72 7.50
C GLU A 456 -29.78 -9.12 8.10
N GLU A 457 -28.78 -10.01 7.98
CA GLU A 457 -28.80 -11.33 8.61
C GLU A 457 -28.78 -11.27 10.15
N GLU A 458 -27.99 -10.37 10.72
CA GLU A 458 -27.91 -10.20 12.18
C GLU A 458 -29.21 -9.64 12.75
N GLU A 459 -29.82 -8.65 12.09
CA GLU A 459 -31.13 -8.10 12.43
C GLU A 459 -32.23 -9.18 12.35
N ALA A 460 -32.23 -9.98 11.28
CA ALA A 460 -33.17 -11.09 11.12
C ALA A 460 -33.01 -12.15 12.23
N LYS A 461 -31.77 -12.49 12.62
CA LYS A 461 -31.48 -13.40 13.75
C LYS A 461 -32.00 -12.83 15.08
N LYS A 462 -31.75 -11.55 15.36
CA LYS A 462 -32.25 -10.85 16.56
C LYS A 462 -33.78 -10.83 16.61
N ALA A 463 -34.43 -10.49 15.49
CA ALA A 463 -35.89 -10.50 15.39
C ALA A 463 -36.49 -11.90 15.62
N ALA A 464 -35.85 -12.95 15.09
CA ALA A 464 -36.29 -14.34 15.29
C ALA A 464 -36.14 -14.80 16.76
N LEU A 465 -35.08 -14.38 17.45
CA LEU A 465 -34.89 -14.64 18.89
C LEU A 465 -35.96 -13.96 19.74
N LEU A 466 -36.21 -12.67 19.51
CA LEU A 466 -37.28 -11.92 20.17
C LEU A 466 -38.67 -12.53 19.92
N GLY A 467 -38.92 -13.02 18.71
CA GLY A 467 -40.17 -13.72 18.38
C GLY A 467 -40.32 -15.06 19.11
N LYS A 468 -39.23 -15.79 19.37
CA LYS A 468 -39.24 -17.03 20.15
C LYS A 468 -39.43 -16.77 21.64
N GLU A 469 -38.81 -15.73 22.18
CA GLU A 469 -38.97 -15.33 23.59
C GLU A 469 -40.42 -14.90 23.87
N LYS A 470 -41.03 -14.10 22.99
CA LYS A 470 -42.45 -13.72 23.11
C LYS A 470 -43.39 -14.92 23.07
N LYS A 471 -43.16 -15.88 22.16
CA LYS A 471 -43.97 -17.12 22.11
C LYS A 471 -43.79 -17.98 23.38
N ALA A 472 -42.58 -18.07 23.92
CA ALA A 472 -42.33 -18.82 25.15
C ALA A 472 -42.96 -18.16 26.38
N GLU A 473 -43.07 -16.82 26.41
CA GLU A 473 -43.81 -16.09 27.44
C GLU A 473 -45.34 -16.26 27.32
N GLU A 474 -45.87 -16.25 26.10
CA GLU A 474 -47.30 -16.50 25.83
C GLU A 474 -47.70 -17.94 26.21
N GLU A 475 -46.86 -18.94 25.94
CA GLU A 475 -47.10 -20.34 26.34
C GLU A 475 -47.02 -20.53 27.87
N LYS A 476 -46.17 -19.77 28.57
CA LYS A 476 -46.12 -19.77 30.05
C LYS A 476 -47.33 -19.10 30.69
N GLN A 477 -47.94 -18.11 30.04
CA GLN A 477 -49.16 -17.46 30.54
C GLN A 477 -50.43 -18.26 30.18
N GLY A 478 -50.43 -19.02 29.09
CA GLY A 478 -51.56 -19.88 28.68
C GLY A 478 -51.69 -21.21 29.43
N GLY A 479 -50.66 -21.64 30.18
CA GLY A 479 -50.66 -22.90 30.94
C GLY A 479 -51.30 -22.85 32.33
N GLY A 480 -51.83 -21.69 32.77
CA GLY A 480 -52.32 -21.48 34.14
C GLY A 480 -53.80 -21.75 34.39
N GLU A 481 -54.63 -22.06 33.38
CA GLU A 481 -56.09 -22.15 33.53
C GLU A 481 -56.66 -23.58 33.47
N ALA A 482 -55.83 -24.63 33.42
CA ALA A 482 -56.30 -26.01 33.30
C ALA A 482 -55.91 -26.89 34.50
N GLU A 483 -56.19 -26.46 35.72
CA GLU A 483 -56.30 -27.36 36.89
C GLU A 483 -57.13 -26.69 38.00
N MET A 484 -58.46 -26.73 37.87
CA MET A 484 -59.36 -26.58 39.01
C MET A 484 -60.48 -27.62 38.87
N GLU A 485 -60.16 -28.86 39.22
CA GLU A 485 -61.13 -29.92 39.44
C GLU A 485 -61.98 -29.59 40.68
N THR A 486 -63.28 -29.79 40.49
CA THR A 486 -64.38 -29.61 41.44
C THR A 486 -64.18 -30.38 42.75
N ILE A 487 -64.26 -29.68 43.88
CA ILE A 487 -64.59 -30.29 45.18
C ILE A 487 -65.90 -29.65 45.67
N GLU A 488 -66.93 -30.49 45.76
CA GLU A 488 -68.25 -30.16 46.29
C GLU A 488 -68.22 -29.89 47.80
N GLU A 489 -69.11 -29.00 48.24
CA GLU A 489 -69.35 -28.60 49.63
C GLU A 489 -69.90 -29.75 50.51
N GLU A 490 -69.32 -29.92 51.70
CA GLU A 490 -70.10 -30.30 52.90
C GLU A 490 -69.76 -29.32 54.03
N GLY A 491 -70.79 -28.62 54.50
CA GLY A 491 -70.67 -27.60 55.53
C GLY A 491 -70.64 -28.13 56.97
N ALA A 492 -70.10 -27.32 57.87
CA ALA A 492 -70.69 -27.05 59.19
C ALA A 492 -69.81 -26.08 60.00
N SER A 493 -70.41 -24.95 60.35
CA SER A 493 -70.49 -24.38 61.71
C SER A 493 -69.22 -24.20 62.57
N HIS A 494 -69.04 -22.93 62.95
CA HIS A 494 -68.75 -22.44 64.31
C HIS A 494 -67.31 -22.21 64.81
N ARG A 495 -67.08 -20.91 65.08
CA ARG A 495 -66.50 -20.25 66.28
C ARG A 495 -65.16 -19.53 66.09
N HIS A 496 -65.21 -18.25 66.49
CA HIS A 496 -64.11 -17.44 66.99
C HIS A 496 -63.11 -18.22 67.85
N PHE A 497 -61.82 -17.90 67.74
CA PHE A 497 -60.96 -17.43 68.84
C PHE A 497 -59.56 -17.09 68.26
N LEU A 498 -59.08 -15.85 68.48
CA LEU A 498 -57.63 -15.54 68.64
C LEU A 498 -57.13 -16.25 69.94
N PRO A 499 -55.82 -16.41 70.28
CA PRO A 499 -54.69 -15.54 69.89
C PRO A 499 -53.27 -16.20 69.87
N LYS A 500 -52.27 -15.30 69.69
CA LYS A 500 -50.92 -15.24 70.32
C LYS A 500 -49.67 -15.87 69.66
N ASP A 501 -48.70 -14.95 69.53
CA ASP A 501 -47.25 -15.06 69.63
C ASP A 501 -46.72 -16.09 70.65
N GLU A 502 -45.63 -16.81 70.31
CA GLU A 502 -44.28 -16.68 70.91
C GLU A 502 -43.38 -17.88 70.52
N ASP A 503 -42.14 -17.53 70.13
CA ASP A 503 -40.84 -18.19 70.32
C ASP A 503 -40.59 -19.68 69.96
N CYS A 504 -39.66 -19.89 69.02
CA CYS A 504 -38.31 -20.41 69.33
C CYS A 504 -37.29 -20.06 68.25
#